data_AF-A0A2M6ZW60-F1
#
_entry.id   AF-A0A2M6ZW60-F1
#
_cell.length_a   1.000
_cell.length_b   1.000
_cell.length_c   1.000
_cell.angle_alpha   90.00
_cell.angle_beta   90.00
_cell.angle_gamma   90.00
#
_symmetry.space_group_name_H-M   'P 1'
#
loop_
_entity.id
_entity.type
_entity.pdbx_description
1 polymer ?
#
loop_
_entity_poly.entity_id
_entity_poly.type
_entity_poly.pdbx_seq_one_letter_code
_entity_poly.pdbx_strand_id
1 'polypeptide(L)'
;MKKLELMEFLASVDVATSREIASYFDEPIGNATRCIEKKQGLVVPLYDGKEYNSLSNREYERLEYLKAKKDTVSKLKRRIRELEERIKGLEKENKRLKKIESSPTYVKARIYELIDELTARRQRVAKIMSEVKPGSEAERRA
;
A
#
# COMPACT_ATOMS: atom_id res chain seq x y z
N MET A 1 4.47 22.04 25.16
CA MET A 1 5.31 20.84 25.17
C MET A 1 4.46 19.59 25.41
N LYS A 2 4.46 18.63 24.47
CA LYS A 2 3.72 17.36 24.66
C LYS A 2 4.54 16.38 25.50
N LYS A 3 3.83 15.43 26.14
CA LYS A 3 4.43 14.39 26.99
C LYS A 3 5.48 13.55 26.25
N LEU A 4 5.17 13.09 25.03
CA LEU A 4 6.08 12.26 24.24
C LEU A 4 7.32 13.04 23.79
N GLU A 5 7.15 14.30 23.40
CA GLU A 5 8.26 15.17 22.97
C GLU A 5 9.26 15.40 24.10
N LEU A 6 8.78 15.64 25.33
CA LEU A 6 9.64 15.73 26.51
C LEU A 6 10.39 14.42 26.79
N MET A 7 9.72 13.27 26.65
CA MET A 7 10.36 11.96 26.82
C MET A 7 11.42 11.72 25.75
N GLU A 8 11.13 12.02 24.49
CA GLU A 8 12.09 11.87 23.38
C GLU A 8 13.32 12.77 23.58
N PHE A 9 13.12 14.01 24.03
CA PHE A 9 14.19 14.93 24.35
C PHE A 9 15.07 14.40 25.48
N LEU A 10 14.49 14.09 26.64
CA LEU A 10 15.26 13.60 27.79
C LEU A 10 15.98 12.29 27.50
N ALA A 11 15.40 11.42 26.67
CA ALA A 11 16.05 10.19 26.22
C ALA A 11 17.23 10.42 25.26
N SER A 12 17.38 11.64 24.70
CA SER A 12 18.48 11.98 23.78
C SER A 12 19.64 12.71 24.45
N VAL A 13 19.42 13.28 25.65
CA VAL A 13 20.43 14.06 26.39
C VAL A 13 20.75 13.48 27.77
N ASP A 14 20.08 12.38 28.14
CA ASP A 14 20.10 11.68 29.44
C ASP A 14 19.60 12.50 30.65
N VAL A 15 20.09 13.73 30.81
CA VAL A 15 19.72 14.68 31.86
C VAL A 15 19.61 16.10 31.30
N ALA A 16 18.67 16.89 31.83
CA ALA A 16 18.53 18.30 31.48
C ALA A 16 17.95 19.14 32.62
N THR A 17 18.38 20.38 32.74
CA THR A 17 17.77 21.37 33.65
C THR A 17 16.46 21.89 33.07
N SER A 18 15.58 22.45 33.92
CA SER A 18 14.35 23.10 33.48
C SER A 18 14.61 24.26 32.49
N ARG A 19 15.79 24.90 32.57
CA ARG A 19 16.21 25.95 31.63
C ARG A 19 16.58 25.40 30.27
N GLU A 20 17.30 24.28 30.21
CA GLU A 20 17.66 23.61 28.95
C GLU A 20 16.41 23.07 28.25
N ILE A 21 15.49 22.48 29.01
CA ILE A 21 14.19 22.03 28.50
C ILE A 21 13.41 23.23 27.94
N ALA A 22 13.30 24.32 28.70
CA ALA A 22 12.64 25.54 28.27
C ALA A 22 13.23 26.10 26.95
N SER A 23 14.56 26.14 26.86
CA SER A 23 15.27 26.61 25.67
C SER A 23 15.05 25.69 24.46
N TYR A 24 15.01 24.38 24.65
CA TYR A 24 14.82 23.42 23.55
C TYR A 24 13.42 23.51 22.95
N PHE A 25 12.40 23.72 23.79
CA PHE A 25 11.00 23.80 23.36
C PHE A 25 10.51 25.21 23.04
N ASP A 26 11.37 26.22 23.13
CA ASP A 26 11.03 27.64 22.98
C ASP A 26 9.86 28.05 23.91
N GLU A 27 9.96 27.67 25.19
CA GLU A 27 8.95 27.95 26.20
C GLU A 27 9.53 28.77 27.36
N PRO A 28 8.71 29.61 28.03
CA PRO A 28 9.11 30.24 29.28
C PRO A 28 9.50 29.21 30.34
N ILE A 29 10.55 29.47 31.11
CA ILE A 29 11.07 28.53 32.11
C ILE A 29 10.01 28.06 33.11
N GLY A 30 9.11 28.96 33.55
CA GLY A 30 8.01 28.60 34.46
C GLY A 30 7.01 27.62 33.85
N ASN A 31 6.82 27.64 32.53
CA ASN A 31 5.97 26.68 31.83
C ASN A 31 6.66 25.31 31.72
N ALA A 32 7.97 25.29 31.42
CA ALA A 32 8.75 24.06 31.41
C ALA A 32 8.76 23.39 32.78
N THR A 33 9.06 24.15 33.86
CA THR A 33 9.04 23.65 35.24
C THR A 33 7.67 23.08 35.61
N ARG A 34 6.59 23.84 35.37
CA ARG A 34 5.21 23.37 35.64
C ARG A 34 4.85 22.15 34.81
N CYS A 35 5.37 22.01 33.59
CA CYS A 35 5.15 20.83 32.75
C CYS A 35 5.85 19.61 33.36
N ILE A 36 7.12 19.74 33.74
CA ILE A 36 7.90 18.69 34.40
C ILE A 36 7.19 18.22 35.68
N GLU A 37 6.79 19.18 36.54
CA GLU A 37 6.03 18.91 37.75
C GLU A 37 4.71 18.18 37.47
N LYS A 38 3.96 18.55 36.42
CA LYS A 38 2.73 17.85 36.04
C LYS A 38 2.95 16.46 35.45
N LYS A 39 4.19 16.11 35.09
CA LYS A 39 4.56 14.81 34.53
C LYS A 39 5.23 13.90 35.58
N GLN A 40 4.86 14.03 36.86
CA GLN A 40 5.32 13.16 37.94
C GLN A 40 5.27 11.68 37.51
N GLY A 41 6.35 10.95 37.81
CA GLY A 41 6.54 9.55 37.40
C GLY A 41 7.23 9.36 36.04
N LEU A 42 7.30 10.40 35.20
CA LEU A 42 8.17 10.41 34.02
C LEU A 42 9.59 10.80 34.35
N VAL A 43 9.70 11.84 35.17
CA VAL A 43 10.94 12.56 35.40
C VAL A 43 11.40 12.32 36.83
N VAL A 44 12.68 12.02 37.01
CA VAL A 44 13.35 11.92 38.31
C VAL A 44 14.31 13.10 38.45
N PRO A 45 14.16 13.92 39.51
CA PRO A 45 15.09 15.00 39.79
C PRO A 45 16.42 14.44 40.32
N LEU A 46 17.52 14.99 39.83
CA LEU A 46 18.87 14.73 40.31
C LEU A 46 19.43 16.01 40.92
N TYR A 47 19.97 15.91 42.13
CA TYR A 47 20.47 17.05 42.90
C TYR A 47 21.99 16.99 43.00
N ASP A 48 22.67 17.81 42.20
CA ASP A 48 24.13 17.99 42.25
C ASP A 48 24.50 19.48 42.26
N GLY A 49 23.85 20.26 43.14
CA GLY A 49 23.96 21.73 43.17
C GLY A 49 23.22 22.47 42.05
N LYS A 50 22.71 21.72 41.05
CA LYS A 50 21.72 22.15 40.04
C LYS A 50 20.60 21.12 39.99
N GLU A 51 19.36 21.58 39.76
CA GLU A 51 18.20 20.70 39.57
C GLU A 51 18.19 20.13 38.15
N TYR A 52 18.72 18.92 38.00
CA TYR A 52 18.67 18.17 36.74
C TYR A 52 17.44 17.25 36.72
N ASN A 53 16.95 16.97 35.53
CA ASN A 53 15.79 16.14 35.27
C ASN A 53 16.19 15.01 34.33
N SER A 54 15.83 13.78 34.66
CA SER A 54 16.09 12.60 33.82
C SER A 54 14.82 11.79 33.66
N LEU A 55 14.72 10.94 32.64
CA LEU A 55 13.65 9.95 32.59
C LEU A 55 13.86 8.83 33.61
N SER A 56 12.77 8.33 34.18
CA SER A 56 12.81 7.08 34.92
C SER A 56 13.04 5.87 33.99
N ASN A 57 13.69 4.82 34.47
CA ASN A 57 13.93 3.58 33.70
C ASN A 57 12.65 3.01 33.09
N ARG A 58 11.56 3.00 33.85
CA ARG A 58 10.24 2.56 33.39
C ARG A 58 9.75 3.33 32.17
N GLU A 59 10.08 4.60 32.09
CA GLU A 59 9.60 5.50 31.04
C GLU A 59 10.54 5.51 29.83
N TYR A 60 11.81 5.13 30.01
CA TYR A 60 12.67 4.67 28.91
C TYR A 60 12.09 3.42 28.21
N GLU A 61 11.78 2.36 28.96
CA GLU A 61 11.18 1.13 28.40
C GLU A 61 9.85 1.43 27.69
N ARG A 62 9.04 2.29 28.29
CA ARG A 62 7.78 2.73 27.68
C ARG A 62 8.02 3.51 26.38
N LEU A 63 9.02 4.37 26.33
CA LEU A 63 9.36 5.13 25.13
C LEU A 63 9.78 4.21 24.00
N GLU A 64 10.64 3.21 24.28
CA GLU A 64 11.04 2.21 23.29
C GLU A 64 9.85 1.41 22.76
N TYR A 65 8.97 0.95 23.66
CA TYR A 65 7.74 0.26 23.29
C TYR A 65 6.86 1.12 22.37
N LEU A 66 6.70 2.41 22.68
CA LEU A 66 5.90 3.33 21.86
C LEU A 66 6.53 3.58 20.48
N LYS A 67 7.86 3.71 20.40
CA LYS A 67 8.59 3.82 19.13
C LYS A 67 8.39 2.57 18.26
N ALA A 68 8.56 1.38 18.83
CA ALA A 68 8.33 0.12 18.13
C ALA A 68 6.88 -0.03 17.61
N LYS A 69 5.91 0.43 18.40
CA LYS A 69 4.50 0.47 17.97
C LYS A 69 4.24 1.47 16.85
N LYS A 70 4.85 2.65 16.88
CA LYS A 70 4.72 3.67 15.81
C LYS A 70 5.17 3.12 14.46
N ASP A 71 6.26 2.37 14.44
CA ASP A 71 6.75 1.72 13.22
C ASP A 71 5.80 0.63 12.73
N THR A 72 5.28 -0.17 13.67
CA THR A 72 4.30 -1.22 13.36
C THR A 72 3.03 -0.63 12.75
N VAL A 73 2.49 0.44 13.34
CA VAL A 73 1.30 1.15 12.82
C VAL A 73 1.58 1.71 11.43
N SER A 74 2.77 2.27 11.20
CA SER A 74 3.16 2.81 9.89
C SER A 74 3.22 1.71 8.82
N LYS A 75 3.77 0.53 9.15
CA LYS A 75 3.78 -0.65 8.27
C LYS A 75 2.38 -1.15 7.97
N LEU A 76 1.50 -1.26 8.98
CA LEU A 76 0.11 -1.67 8.80
C LEU A 76 -0.67 -0.71 7.90
N LYS A 77 -0.50 0.61 8.07
CA LYS A 77 -1.12 1.62 7.20
C LYS A 77 -0.68 1.49 5.74
N ARG A 78 0.58 1.15 5.49
CA ARG A 78 1.07 0.86 4.13
C ARG A 78 0.37 -0.37 3.56
N ARG A 79 0.30 -1.45 4.35
CA ARG A 79 -0.33 -2.70 3.92
C ARG A 79 -1.82 -2.56 3.63
N ILE A 80 -2.54 -1.76 4.43
CA ILE A 80 -3.96 -1.45 4.20
C ILE A 80 -4.13 -0.77 2.83
N ARG A 81 -3.32 0.25 2.51
CA ARG A 81 -3.38 0.93 1.22
C ARG A 81 -3.10 0.00 0.04
N GLU A 82 -2.10 -0.87 0.15
CA GLU A 82 -1.82 -1.90 -0.87
C GLU A 82 -3.01 -2.84 -1.09
N LEU A 83 -3.68 -3.26 -0.02
CA LEU A 83 -4.85 -4.13 -0.10
C LEU A 83 -6.06 -3.42 -0.72
N GLU A 84 -6.30 -2.15 -0.38
CA GLU A 84 -7.36 -1.32 -0.97
C GLU A 84 -7.17 -1.15 -2.49
N GLU A 85 -5.93 -0.92 -2.94
CA GLU A 85 -5.61 -0.83 -4.38
C GLU A 85 -5.85 -2.17 -5.09
N ARG A 86 -5.44 -3.29 -4.48
CA ARG A 86 -5.69 -4.63 -5.02
C ARG A 86 -7.18 -4.94 -5.13
N ILE A 87 -7.96 -4.61 -4.11
CA ILE A 87 -9.43 -4.79 -4.12
C ILE A 87 -10.05 -4.00 -5.26
N LYS A 88 -9.69 -2.71 -5.43
CA LYS A 88 -10.16 -1.89 -6.56
C LYS A 88 -9.81 -2.49 -7.92
N GLY A 89 -8.62 -3.08 -8.05
CA GLY A 89 -8.20 -3.80 -9.25
C GLY A 89 -9.10 -5.01 -9.55
N LEU A 90 -9.30 -5.87 -8.54
CA LEU A 90 -10.13 -7.06 -8.63
C LEU A 90 -11.61 -6.72 -8.91
N GLU A 91 -12.15 -5.66 -8.32
CA GLU A 91 -13.52 -5.22 -8.61
C GLU A 91 -13.70 -4.76 -10.06
N LYS A 92 -12.70 -4.08 -10.64
CA LYS A 92 -12.72 -3.69 -12.06
C LYS A 92 -12.67 -4.91 -12.96
N GLU A 93 -11.83 -5.88 -12.62
CA GLU A 93 -11.72 -7.14 -13.37
C GLU A 93 -13.02 -7.94 -13.28
N ASN A 94 -13.60 -8.07 -12.09
CA ASN A 94 -14.87 -8.76 -11.89
C ASN A 94 -16.01 -8.08 -12.69
N LYS A 95 -16.06 -6.75 -12.74
CA LYS A 95 -17.01 -6.03 -13.62
C LYS A 95 -16.79 -6.33 -15.10
N ARG A 96 -15.55 -6.49 -15.56
CA ARG A 96 -15.24 -6.87 -16.95
C ARG A 96 -15.68 -8.30 -17.24
N LEU A 97 -15.37 -9.24 -16.35
CA LEU A 97 -15.76 -10.64 -16.48
C LEU A 97 -17.29 -10.79 -16.50
N LYS A 98 -18.00 -10.09 -15.60
CA LYS A 98 -19.47 -10.07 -15.61
C LYS A 98 -20.05 -9.54 -16.92
N LYS A 99 -19.43 -8.56 -17.57
CA LYS A 99 -19.87 -8.10 -18.90
C LYS A 99 -19.72 -9.18 -19.96
N ILE A 100 -18.62 -9.93 -19.92
CA ILE A 100 -18.35 -11.05 -20.82
C ILE A 100 -19.36 -12.18 -20.58
N GLU A 101 -19.57 -12.57 -19.31
CA GLU A 101 -20.57 -13.58 -18.93
C GLU A 101 -22.00 -13.14 -19.25
N SER A 102 -22.32 -11.85 -19.11
CA SER A 102 -23.65 -11.29 -19.39
C SER A 102 -24.01 -11.18 -20.86
N SER A 103 -23.06 -11.42 -21.77
CA SER A 103 -23.34 -11.44 -23.20
C SER A 103 -23.03 -12.79 -23.85
N PRO A 104 -23.80 -13.84 -23.50
CA PRO A 104 -23.89 -15.04 -24.33
C PRO A 104 -24.23 -14.67 -25.77
N THR A 105 -24.96 -13.58 -25.98
CA THR A 105 -25.31 -13.02 -27.28
C THR A 105 -24.09 -12.55 -28.06
N TYR A 106 -23.09 -11.92 -27.44
CA TYR A 106 -21.84 -11.53 -28.12
C TYR A 106 -21.01 -12.75 -28.50
N VAL A 107 -20.86 -13.71 -27.58
CA VAL A 107 -20.14 -14.96 -27.86
C VAL A 107 -20.85 -15.75 -28.96
N LYS A 108 -22.18 -15.85 -28.91
CA LYS A 108 -23.01 -16.55 -29.89
C LYS A 108 -23.00 -15.84 -31.26
N ALA A 109 -23.07 -14.50 -31.29
CA ALA A 109 -22.94 -13.73 -32.52
C ALA A 109 -21.56 -13.93 -33.17
N ARG A 110 -20.50 -13.92 -32.37
CA ARG A 110 -19.14 -14.17 -32.87
C ARG A 110 -18.96 -15.59 -33.39
N ILE A 111 -19.59 -16.58 -32.76
CA ILE A 111 -19.63 -17.96 -33.26
C ILE A 111 -20.34 -18.04 -34.61
N TYR A 112 -21.49 -17.36 -34.78
CA TYR A 112 -22.20 -17.33 -36.05
C TYR A 112 -21.41 -16.66 -37.18
N GLU A 113 -20.76 -15.50 -36.91
CA GLU A 113 -19.86 -14.86 -37.89
C GLU A 113 -18.73 -15.81 -38.35
N LEU A 114 -18.11 -16.51 -37.39
CA LEU A 114 -17.05 -17.46 -37.72
C LEU A 114 -17.56 -18.65 -38.54
N ILE A 115 -18.78 -19.13 -38.26
CA ILE A 115 -19.43 -20.18 -39.06
C ILE A 115 -19.67 -19.70 -40.49
N ASP A 116 -20.15 -18.47 -40.66
CA ASP A 116 -20.41 -17.88 -41.99
C ASP A 116 -19.11 -17.71 -42.79
N GLU A 117 -18.04 -17.21 -42.15
CA GLU A 117 -16.72 -17.10 -42.76
C GLU A 117 -16.16 -18.47 -43.20
N LEU A 118 -16.31 -19.50 -42.35
CA LEU A 118 -15.89 -20.87 -42.65
C LEU A 118 -16.68 -21.47 -43.80
N THR A 119 -17.98 -21.21 -43.85
CA THR A 119 -18.88 -21.66 -44.92
C THR A 119 -18.50 -21.00 -46.25
N ALA A 120 -18.27 -19.68 -46.25
CA ALA A 120 -17.79 -18.96 -47.43
C ALA A 120 -16.40 -19.42 -47.88
N ARG A 121 -15.49 -19.77 -46.95
CA ARG A 121 -14.21 -20.40 -47.29
C ARG A 121 -14.39 -21.78 -47.93
N ARG A 122 -15.26 -22.63 -47.37
CA ARG A 122 -15.56 -23.95 -47.95
C ARG A 122 -16.12 -23.85 -49.36
N GLN A 123 -17.04 -22.92 -49.62
CA GLN A 123 -17.59 -22.70 -50.96
C GLN A 123 -16.52 -22.23 -51.96
N ARG A 124 -15.63 -21.33 -51.54
CA ARG A 124 -14.49 -20.91 -52.36
C ARG A 124 -13.55 -22.07 -52.68
N VAL A 125 -13.22 -22.91 -51.71
CA VAL A 125 -12.40 -24.10 -51.92
C VAL A 125 -13.10 -25.08 -52.86
N ALA A 126 -14.40 -25.34 -52.68
CA ALA A 126 -15.15 -26.21 -53.57
C ALA A 126 -15.19 -25.68 -55.02
N LYS A 127 -15.33 -24.37 -55.20
CA LYS A 127 -15.27 -23.72 -56.51
C LYS A 127 -13.89 -23.91 -57.16
N ILE A 128 -12.81 -23.64 -56.43
CA ILE A 128 -11.45 -23.88 -56.90
C ILE A 128 -11.26 -25.36 -57.28
N MET A 129 -11.69 -26.30 -56.44
CA MET A 129 -11.59 -27.73 -56.72
C MET A 129 -12.42 -28.18 -57.93
N SER A 130 -13.53 -27.49 -58.25
CA SER A 130 -14.34 -27.77 -59.45
C SER A 130 -13.76 -27.17 -60.73
N GLU A 131 -13.06 -26.03 -60.61
CA GLU A 131 -12.35 -25.37 -61.71
C GLU A 131 -11.03 -26.07 -62.00
N VAL A 132 -10.42 -26.67 -60.99
CA VAL A 132 -9.41 -27.73 -61.13
C VAL A 132 -10.13 -29.03 -61.49
N LYS A 133 -10.72 -29.10 -62.70
CA LYS A 133 -10.98 -30.41 -63.30
C LYS A 133 -9.65 -31.17 -63.31
N PRO A 134 -9.63 -32.47 -63.02
CA PRO A 134 -8.50 -33.31 -63.40
C PRO A 134 -8.44 -33.29 -64.93
N GLY A 135 -7.72 -32.31 -65.47
CA GLY A 135 -7.27 -32.33 -66.84
C GLY A 135 -6.30 -33.50 -66.95
N SER A 136 -6.85 -34.65 -67.31
CA SER A 136 -6.34 -35.45 -68.42
C SER A 136 -4.82 -35.36 -68.57
N GLU A 137 -4.08 -36.15 -67.80
CA GLU A 137 -2.72 -36.54 -68.22
C GLU A 137 -2.73 -37.17 -69.64
N ALA A 138 -3.90 -37.54 -70.15
CA ALA A 138 -4.14 -37.97 -71.53
C ALA A 138 -4.07 -36.86 -72.61
N GLU A 139 -4.17 -35.56 -72.29
CA GLU A 139 -4.14 -34.48 -73.30
C GLU A 139 -2.81 -33.72 -73.38
N ARG A 140 -1.85 -33.99 -72.48
CA ARG A 140 -0.52 -33.35 -72.48
C ARG A 140 0.57 -34.16 -73.19
N ARG A 141 0.21 -35.26 -73.86
CA ARG A 141 1.15 -36.16 -74.57
C ARG A 141 0.75 -36.48 -76.02
N ALA A 142 -0.14 -35.69 -76.63
CA ALA A 142 -0.37 -35.69 -78.08
C ALA A 142 0.43 -34.57 -78.73
#